data_AF-L8LZ42-F1
#
_entry.id   AF-L8LZ42-F1
#
_cell.length_a   1.000
_cell.length_b   1.000
_cell.length_c   1.000
_cell.angle_alpha   90.00
_cell.angle_beta   90.00
_cell.angle_gamma   90.00
#
_symmetry.space_group_name_H-M   'P 1'
#
loop_
_entity.id
_entity.type
_entity.pdbx_description
1 polymer ?
#
loop_
_entity_poly.entity_id
_entity_poly.type
_entity_poly.pdbx_seq_one_letter_code
_entity_poly.pdbx_strand_id
1 'polypeptide(L)'
;MIKFIKISEANLKFTSYPNLKLVSDFLCLVFLITWLIWCVYFSYIDSSLICHKTTFNHVDCVLQESSLINHHLTQTSINNLRKANKSLFSKSSVIALQTNPNFPYFKIIGFQKTYYYPSSSFALVNFKYILPQNWFKPSQQLAKINQFIKGELKNKFLAVERSLNWIELLILGFFTLFIPLLLIFSIIKGVVTMPMKTIYEFDGINKTLLVSQSKIFKPNIIKEYGFDQINQIRLETDDSKNIINGYIILQFNPDYDYPIGEFINVEYGQQKFQIIQEFITRYK
;
A
#
# COMPACT_ATOMS: atom_id res chain seq x y z
N MET A 1 -4.13 -27.15 0.54
CA MET A 1 -4.96 -28.18 -0.15
C MET A 1 -4.30 -29.55 -0.06
N ILE A 2 -5.04 -30.61 0.27
CA ILE A 2 -4.53 -32.00 0.42
C ILE A 2 -4.99 -32.87 -0.76
N LYS A 3 -4.05 -33.54 -1.42
CA LYS A 3 -4.32 -34.50 -2.49
C LYS A 3 -3.79 -35.88 -2.11
N PHE A 4 -4.69 -36.83 -1.91
CA PHE A 4 -4.31 -38.23 -1.70
C PHE A 4 -3.74 -38.82 -3.00
N ILE A 5 -2.59 -39.49 -2.90
CA ILE A 5 -1.90 -40.19 -3.97
C ILE A 5 -2.15 -41.70 -3.85
N LYS A 6 -2.13 -42.22 -2.62
CA LYS A 6 -2.38 -43.63 -2.32
C LYS A 6 -3.19 -43.73 -1.03
N ILE A 7 -4.27 -44.50 -1.08
CA ILE A 7 -5.03 -44.92 0.09
C ILE A 7 -5.17 -46.44 -0.04
N SER A 8 -4.61 -47.16 0.91
CA SER A 8 -4.68 -48.61 1.00
C SER A 8 -4.68 -49.00 2.46
N GLU A 9 -4.98 -50.25 2.78
CA GLU A 9 -4.99 -50.69 4.18
C GLU A 9 -3.65 -50.44 4.86
N ALA A 10 -2.54 -50.83 4.23
CA ALA A 10 -1.21 -50.73 4.82
C ALA A 10 -0.49 -49.38 4.59
N ASN A 11 -0.94 -48.55 3.65
CA ASN A 11 -0.21 -47.34 3.25
C ASN A 11 -1.14 -46.17 2.94
N LEU A 12 -0.82 -44.99 3.47
CA LEU A 12 -1.49 -43.73 3.18
C LEU A 12 -0.47 -42.69 2.70
N LYS A 13 -0.63 -42.19 1.48
CA LYS A 13 0.25 -41.18 0.88
C LYS A 13 -0.55 -40.00 0.37
N PHE A 14 -0.17 -38.79 0.76
CA PHE A 14 -0.80 -37.57 0.25
C PHE A 14 0.19 -36.41 0.13
N THR A 15 -0.17 -35.44 -0.70
CA THR A 15 0.56 -34.18 -0.86
C THR A 15 -0.26 -33.03 -0.32
N SER A 16 0.37 -32.17 0.45
CA SER A 16 -0.16 -30.89 0.89
C SER A 16 0.52 -29.74 0.17
N TYR A 17 -0.29 -28.82 -0.34
CA TYR A 17 0.14 -27.58 -0.97
C TYR A 17 -0.17 -26.40 -0.05
N PRO A 18 0.79 -25.47 0.16
CA PRO A 18 0.55 -24.25 0.93
C PRO A 18 -0.50 -23.38 0.23
N ASN A 19 -1.29 -22.64 1.01
CA ASN A 19 -2.24 -21.69 0.47
C ASN A 19 -1.52 -20.40 0.04
N LEU A 20 -1.16 -20.29 -1.23
CA LEU A 20 -0.49 -19.10 -1.77
C LEU A 20 -1.43 -17.92 -2.04
N LYS A 21 -2.75 -18.10 -1.83
CA LYS A 21 -3.75 -17.08 -2.15
C LYS A 21 -3.52 -15.78 -1.36
N LEU A 22 -3.25 -15.90 -0.06
CA LEU A 22 -3.03 -14.74 0.82
C LEU A 22 -1.79 -13.94 0.41
N VAL A 23 -0.72 -14.63 0.00
CA VAL A 23 0.49 -14.00 -0.53
C VAL A 23 0.21 -13.29 -1.87
N SER A 24 -0.53 -13.94 -2.76
CA SER A 24 -0.90 -13.39 -4.07
C SER A 24 -1.77 -12.14 -3.93
N ASP A 25 -2.79 -12.19 -3.07
CA ASP A 25 -3.70 -11.07 -2.79
C ASP A 25 -2.93 -9.90 -2.18
N PHE A 26 -1.99 -10.18 -1.27
CA PHE A 26 -1.12 -9.17 -0.68
C PHE A 26 -0.17 -8.54 -1.70
N LEU A 27 0.44 -9.32 -2.60
CA LEU A 27 1.28 -8.80 -3.69
C LEU A 27 0.48 -7.89 -4.63
N CYS A 28 -0.74 -8.30 -4.99
CA CYS A 28 -1.62 -7.51 -5.84
C CYS A 28 -1.99 -6.18 -5.17
N LEU A 29 -2.31 -6.20 -3.87
CA LEU A 29 -2.61 -5.00 -3.09
C LEU A 29 -1.41 -4.05 -2.99
N VAL A 30 -0.21 -4.57 -2.70
CA VAL A 30 1.02 -3.75 -2.66
C VAL A 30 1.30 -3.10 -4.01
N PHE A 31 1.13 -3.84 -5.11
CA PHE A 31 1.30 -3.32 -6.46
C PHE A 31 0.29 -2.21 -6.77
N LEU A 32 -0.99 -2.43 -6.44
CA LEU A 32 -2.07 -1.48 -6.69
C LEU A 32 -1.91 -0.20 -5.87
N ILE A 33 -1.54 -0.31 -4.59
CA ILE A 33 -1.22 0.85 -3.73
C ILE A 33 -0.02 1.62 -4.27
N THR A 34 1.04 0.92 -4.69
CA THR A 34 2.23 1.55 -5.26
C THR A 34 1.89 2.31 -6.54
N TRP A 35 1.07 1.70 -7.40
CA TRP A 35 0.58 2.33 -8.63
C TRP A 35 -0.27 3.57 -8.33
N LEU A 36 -1.21 3.49 -7.39
CA LEU A 36 -2.06 4.62 -6.99
C LEU A 36 -1.24 5.78 -6.41
N ILE A 37 -0.25 5.48 -5.56
CA ILE A 37 0.73 6.45 -5.07
C ILE A 37 1.46 7.08 -6.27
N TRP A 38 1.95 6.28 -7.21
CA TRP A 38 2.59 6.80 -8.41
C TRP A 38 1.70 7.76 -9.21
N CYS A 39 0.44 7.41 -9.48
CA CYS A 39 -0.50 8.26 -10.22
C CYS A 39 -0.82 9.58 -9.50
N VAL A 40 -0.92 9.56 -8.16
CA VAL A 40 -1.22 10.77 -7.38
C VAL A 40 0.02 11.68 -7.30
N TYR A 41 1.21 11.12 -7.18
CA TYR A 41 2.44 11.88 -6.91
C TYR A 41 3.11 12.47 -8.16
N PHE A 42 2.99 11.85 -9.34
CA PHE A 42 3.51 12.40 -10.59
C PHE A 42 2.54 13.34 -11.33
N SER A 43 1.43 13.71 -10.68
CA SER A 43 0.35 14.46 -11.31
C SER A 43 0.69 15.93 -11.59
N TYR A 44 1.54 16.63 -10.82
CA TYR A 44 1.95 18.03 -11.07
C TYR A 44 3.32 18.35 -10.44
N ILE A 45 4.23 19.00 -11.18
CA ILE A 45 5.66 19.10 -10.85
C ILE A 45 6.15 20.55 -10.74
N ASP A 46 5.60 21.44 -11.57
CA ASP A 46 5.86 22.86 -11.45
C ASP A 46 4.56 23.63 -11.22
N SER A 47 4.65 24.61 -10.33
CA SER A 47 3.58 25.57 -10.10
C SER A 47 4.16 26.97 -10.01
N SER A 48 3.60 27.89 -10.77
CA SER A 48 3.94 29.32 -10.71
C SER A 48 2.69 30.15 -10.41
N LEU A 49 2.85 31.14 -9.55
CA LEU A 49 1.85 32.17 -9.30
C LEU A 49 2.45 33.51 -9.71
N ILE A 50 1.87 34.08 -10.76
CA ILE A 50 2.32 35.36 -11.33
C ILE A 50 1.26 36.40 -11.02
N CYS A 51 1.59 37.40 -10.21
CA CYS A 51 0.69 38.45 -9.76
C CYS A 51 1.10 39.84 -10.26
N HIS A 52 0.11 40.61 -10.69
CA HIS A 52 0.25 41.99 -11.16
C HIS A 52 -0.66 42.92 -10.35
N LYS A 53 -0.14 44.10 -10.01
CA LYS A 53 -0.96 45.20 -9.50
C LYS A 53 -1.56 45.96 -10.68
N THR A 54 -2.88 46.03 -10.71
CA THR A 54 -3.62 46.86 -11.67
C THR A 54 -3.55 48.34 -11.27
N THR A 55 -3.95 49.20 -12.20
CA THR A 55 -4.02 50.66 -12.01
C THR A 55 -4.91 51.09 -10.84
N PHE A 56 -5.85 50.24 -10.43
CA PHE A 56 -6.77 50.47 -9.30
C PHE A 56 -6.32 49.76 -8.01
N ASN A 57 -5.03 49.39 -7.88
CA ASN A 57 -4.46 48.65 -6.76
C ASN A 57 -5.11 47.26 -6.50
N HIS A 58 -5.86 46.71 -7.46
CA HIS A 58 -6.25 45.30 -7.39
C HIS A 58 -5.07 44.42 -7.76
N VAL A 59 -4.97 43.27 -7.09
CA VAL A 59 -3.95 42.26 -7.38
C VAL A 59 -4.60 41.14 -8.19
N ASP A 60 -4.21 41.00 -9.43
CA ASP A 60 -4.65 39.89 -10.28
C ASP A 60 -3.51 38.89 -10.43
N CYS A 61 -3.81 37.61 -10.30
CA CYS A 61 -2.81 36.55 -10.38
C CYS A 61 -3.20 35.48 -11.41
N VAL A 62 -2.20 34.88 -12.03
CA VAL A 62 -2.33 33.70 -12.87
C VAL A 62 -1.59 32.56 -12.19
N LEU A 63 -2.32 31.51 -11.85
CA LEU A 63 -1.76 30.24 -11.38
C LEU A 63 -1.53 29.36 -12.62
N GLN A 64 -0.29 28.95 -12.84
CA GLN A 64 0.07 28.00 -13.89
C GLN A 64 0.62 26.74 -13.24
N GLU A 65 0.11 25.58 -13.65
CA GLU A 65 0.57 24.29 -13.16
C GLU A 65 0.93 23.40 -14.36
N SER A 66 2.07 22.70 -14.27
CA SER A 66 2.52 21.74 -15.28
C SER A 66 2.72 20.36 -14.65
N SER A 67 2.62 19.33 -15.48
CA SER A 67 2.91 17.95 -15.05
C SER A 67 3.80 17.22 -16.05
N LEU A 68 4.44 16.14 -15.59
CA LEU A 68 5.26 15.27 -16.45
C LEU A 68 4.41 14.52 -17.48
N ILE A 69 3.15 14.22 -17.17
CA ILE A 69 2.28 13.34 -17.96
C ILE A 69 1.31 14.16 -18.84
N ASN A 70 0.96 15.36 -18.41
CA ASN A 70 0.12 16.31 -19.14
C ASN A 70 0.82 17.68 -19.19
N HIS A 71 1.45 17.95 -20.33
CA HIS A 71 2.18 19.20 -20.59
C HIS A 71 1.25 20.40 -20.86
N HIS A 72 -0.07 20.17 -21.03
CA HIS A 72 -1.01 21.27 -21.14
C HIS A 72 -1.13 21.94 -19.77
N LEU A 73 -0.52 23.12 -19.66
CA LEU A 73 -0.55 23.96 -18.46
C LEU A 73 -2.00 24.20 -18.04
N THR A 74 -2.40 23.74 -16.85
CA THR A 74 -3.64 24.21 -16.24
C THR A 74 -3.40 25.64 -15.78
N GLN A 75 -3.89 26.59 -16.58
CA GLN A 75 -3.83 28.01 -16.26
C GLN A 75 -5.15 28.45 -15.65
N THR A 76 -5.09 29.01 -14.45
CA THR A 76 -6.24 29.56 -13.74
C THR A 76 -5.99 31.03 -13.46
N SER A 77 -6.84 31.91 -14.02
CA SER A 77 -6.84 33.33 -13.68
C SER A 77 -7.62 33.57 -12.38
N ILE A 78 -7.02 34.36 -11.49
CA ILE A 78 -7.53 34.68 -10.16
C ILE A 78 -7.54 36.21 -10.05
N ASN A 79 -8.72 36.79 -10.16
CA ASN A 79 -8.87 38.25 -10.15
C ASN A 79 -9.12 38.75 -8.73
N ASN A 80 -8.59 39.95 -8.42
CA ASN A 80 -8.84 40.68 -7.18
C ASN A 80 -8.50 39.88 -5.91
N LEU A 81 -7.26 39.41 -5.83
CA LEU A 81 -6.71 38.68 -4.69
C LEU A 81 -6.64 39.58 -3.43
N ARG A 82 -7.31 39.14 -2.36
CA ARG A 82 -7.40 39.84 -1.07
C ARG A 82 -6.41 39.32 -0.04
N LYS A 83 -6.21 38.00 0.01
CA LYS A 83 -5.36 37.35 1.03
C LYS A 83 -4.93 35.97 0.58
N ALA A 84 -3.75 35.53 1.02
CA ALA A 84 -3.35 34.13 0.96
C ALA A 84 -3.38 33.53 2.38
N ASN A 85 -4.07 32.41 2.55
CA ASN A 85 -4.17 31.68 3.83
C ASN A 85 -3.67 30.25 3.68
N LYS A 86 -3.37 29.59 4.80
CA LYS A 86 -3.26 28.13 4.83
C LYS A 86 -4.66 27.54 4.74
N SER A 87 -4.86 26.47 3.95
CA SER A 87 -6.16 25.81 3.81
C SER A 87 -6.76 25.39 5.17
N LEU A 88 -8.07 25.64 5.35
CA LEU A 88 -8.82 25.38 6.58
C LEU A 88 -9.20 23.90 6.77
N PHE A 89 -9.31 23.12 5.68
CA PHE A 89 -9.93 21.79 5.69
C PHE A 89 -8.95 20.62 5.57
N SER A 90 -7.65 20.83 5.70
CA SER A 90 -6.72 19.71 5.68
C SER A 90 -5.45 19.99 6.49
N LYS A 91 -4.90 18.95 7.12
CA LYS A 91 -3.50 18.92 7.56
C LYS A 91 -2.51 19.07 6.39
N SER A 92 -3.01 19.03 5.15
CA SER A 92 -2.25 19.31 3.95
C SER A 92 -1.96 20.80 3.82
N SER A 93 -0.91 21.07 3.10
CA SER A 93 -0.08 22.23 3.28
C SER A 93 -0.28 23.25 2.15
N VAL A 94 -1.52 23.30 1.67
CA VAL A 94 -1.99 24.05 0.50
C VAL A 94 -2.21 25.52 0.84
N ILE A 95 -1.76 26.42 -0.05
CA ILE A 95 -2.07 27.86 0.00
C ILE A 95 -3.44 28.08 -0.64
N ALA A 96 -4.39 28.60 0.15
CA ALA A 96 -5.70 29.03 -0.31
C ALA A 96 -5.64 30.52 -0.66
N LEU A 97 -6.01 30.86 -1.89
CA LEU A 97 -6.06 32.23 -2.39
C LEU A 97 -7.49 32.75 -2.27
N GLN A 98 -7.66 33.78 -1.43
CA GLN A 98 -8.95 34.40 -1.17
C GLN A 98 -9.12 35.64 -2.05
N THR A 99 -10.19 35.68 -2.84
CA THR A 99 -10.53 36.81 -3.71
C THR A 99 -11.65 37.66 -3.12
N ASN A 100 -11.71 38.93 -3.51
CA ASN A 100 -12.93 39.71 -3.32
C ASN A 100 -13.98 39.28 -4.36
N PRO A 101 -15.27 39.26 -4.01
CA PRO A 101 -16.32 39.11 -5.01
C PRO A 101 -16.20 40.24 -6.04
N ASN A 102 -16.25 39.86 -7.31
CA ASN A 102 -16.02 40.78 -8.41
C ASN A 102 -17.29 41.62 -8.60
N PHE A 103 -17.38 42.90 -8.21
CA PHE A 103 -18.40 43.81 -8.78
C PHE A 103 -18.07 45.30 -8.69
N PRO A 104 -18.50 46.05 -9.73
CA PRO A 104 -19.29 47.24 -9.44
C PRO A 104 -20.69 47.30 -10.10
N TYR A 105 -21.07 46.46 -11.08
CA TYR A 105 -22.30 46.76 -11.86
C TYR A 105 -23.32 45.65 -12.18
N PHE A 106 -23.16 44.39 -11.74
CA PHE A 106 -24.19 43.38 -12.00
C PHE A 106 -24.42 42.45 -10.81
N LYS A 107 -25.70 42.15 -10.53
CA LYS A 107 -26.09 41.15 -9.53
C LYS A 107 -25.98 39.77 -10.18
N ILE A 108 -24.82 39.09 -10.08
CA ILE A 108 -24.72 37.70 -10.56
C ILE A 108 -25.41 36.78 -9.55
N ILE A 109 -26.46 36.11 -10.02
CA ILE A 109 -27.14 34.99 -9.36
C ILE A 109 -26.27 33.74 -9.60
N GLY A 110 -25.22 33.58 -8.80
CA GLY A 110 -24.32 32.45 -8.89
C GLY A 110 -23.22 32.54 -7.84
N PHE A 111 -22.95 31.45 -7.12
CA PHE A 111 -21.86 31.36 -6.15
C PHE A 111 -20.52 31.61 -6.85
N GLN A 112 -19.98 32.83 -6.74
CA GLN A 112 -18.60 33.10 -7.10
C GLN A 112 -17.69 32.36 -6.12
N LYS A 113 -16.79 31.51 -6.60
CA LYS A 113 -15.80 30.83 -5.76
C LYS A 113 -14.86 31.89 -5.17
N THR A 114 -14.94 32.08 -3.85
CA THR A 114 -14.09 33.03 -3.10
C THR A 114 -12.75 32.45 -2.68
N TYR A 115 -12.56 31.14 -2.87
CA TYR A 115 -11.35 30.40 -2.51
C TYR A 115 -10.87 29.60 -3.71
N TYR A 116 -9.60 29.81 -4.05
CA TYR A 116 -8.90 29.06 -5.09
C TYR A 116 -7.83 28.21 -4.42
N TYR A 117 -7.81 26.92 -4.77
CA TYR A 117 -6.83 25.96 -4.32
C TYR A 117 -6.03 25.47 -5.55
N PRO A 118 -4.71 25.26 -5.40
CA PRO A 118 -3.93 24.45 -6.32
C PRO A 118 -4.57 23.08 -6.59
N SER A 119 -4.36 22.53 -7.78
CA SER A 119 -5.01 21.29 -8.23
C SER A 119 -4.50 20.03 -7.49
N SER A 120 -3.33 20.11 -6.86
CA SER A 120 -2.76 19.02 -6.07
C SER A 120 -2.20 19.50 -4.74
N SER A 121 -2.03 18.55 -3.81
CA SER A 121 -1.32 18.77 -2.55
C SER A 121 0.18 19.02 -2.71
N PHE A 122 0.70 19.13 -3.94
CA PHE A 122 2.11 19.43 -4.22
C PHE A 122 2.30 20.78 -4.91
N ALA A 123 1.28 21.28 -5.60
CA ALA A 123 1.28 22.62 -6.18
C ALA A 123 1.20 23.68 -5.08
N LEU A 124 2.23 24.54 -4.99
CA LEU A 124 2.39 25.58 -3.96
C LEU A 124 2.07 25.10 -2.53
N VAL A 125 2.74 24.02 -2.10
CA VAL A 125 2.51 23.37 -0.80
C VAL A 125 3.77 23.17 0.04
N ASN A 126 3.59 23.39 1.36
CA ASN A 126 4.52 23.29 2.48
C ASN A 126 4.78 21.85 2.99
N PHE A 127 5.94 21.23 2.74
CA PHE A 127 6.25 19.92 3.33
C PHE A 127 6.54 20.02 4.83
N LYS A 128 5.55 19.76 5.69
CA LYS A 128 5.77 19.73 7.15
C LYS A 128 6.39 18.42 7.66
N TYR A 129 6.40 17.33 6.87
CA TYR A 129 6.67 16.00 7.43
C TYR A 129 7.77 15.15 6.77
N ILE A 130 8.49 15.62 5.74
CA ILE A 130 9.42 14.72 5.02
C ILE A 130 10.89 15.16 5.02
N LEU A 131 11.23 16.46 5.10
CA LEU A 131 12.63 16.90 5.26
C LEU A 131 12.77 18.18 6.12
N PRO A 132 13.73 18.23 7.08
CA PRO A 132 13.96 19.39 7.94
C PRO A 132 14.46 20.65 7.21
N GLN A 133 15.05 20.52 6.02
CA GLN A 133 15.73 21.65 5.35
C GLN A 133 14.81 22.55 4.48
N ASN A 134 13.57 22.15 4.23
CA ASN A 134 12.62 22.91 3.40
C ASN A 134 11.49 23.59 4.18
N TRP A 135 11.54 23.58 5.52
CA TRP A 135 10.48 24.13 6.38
C TRP A 135 10.30 25.66 6.26
N PHE A 136 11.29 26.38 5.73
CA PHE A 136 11.31 27.84 5.70
C PHE A 136 10.84 28.47 4.38
N LYS A 137 10.97 27.80 3.23
CA LYS A 137 10.61 28.37 1.91
C LYS A 137 9.10 28.66 1.73
N PRO A 138 8.17 27.81 2.21
CA PRO A 138 6.74 28.01 1.97
C PRO A 138 6.08 29.07 2.87
N SER A 139 6.52 29.20 4.12
CA SER A 139 6.06 30.28 5.02
C SER A 139 6.56 31.64 4.53
N GLN A 140 7.78 31.68 3.98
CA GLN A 140 8.33 32.84 3.29
C GLN A 140 7.54 33.18 2.02
N GLN A 141 7.16 32.19 1.20
CA GLN A 141 6.30 32.41 0.03
C GLN A 141 4.92 32.97 0.42
N LEU A 142 4.27 32.40 1.45
CA LEU A 142 3.00 32.89 1.97
C LEU A 142 3.12 34.33 2.51
N ALA A 143 4.19 34.62 3.25
CA ALA A 143 4.46 35.96 3.75
C ALA A 143 4.68 36.94 2.59
N LYS A 144 5.50 36.57 1.59
CA LYS A 144 5.80 37.40 0.41
C LYS A 144 4.54 37.73 -0.40
N ILE A 145 3.64 36.76 -0.61
CA ILE A 145 2.35 36.99 -1.28
C ILE A 145 1.49 37.96 -0.46
N ASN A 146 1.38 37.75 0.86
CA ASN A 146 0.60 38.64 1.72
C ASN A 146 1.17 40.06 1.81
N GLN A 147 2.50 40.21 1.88
CA GLN A 147 3.18 41.51 1.84
C GLN A 147 2.97 42.22 0.51
N PHE A 148 2.93 41.48 -0.61
CA PHE A 148 2.62 42.04 -1.92
C PHE A 148 1.18 42.57 -1.99
N ILE A 149 0.21 41.80 -1.51
CA ILE A 149 -1.21 42.18 -1.47
C ILE A 149 -1.44 43.41 -0.60
N LYS A 150 -0.78 43.49 0.56
CA LYS A 150 -0.88 44.64 1.47
C LYS A 150 -0.17 45.91 0.97
N GLY A 151 0.55 45.83 -0.15
CA GLY A 151 1.31 46.96 -0.68
C GLY A 151 2.64 47.23 0.03
N GLU A 152 3.04 46.37 0.97
CA GLU A 152 4.32 46.48 1.71
C GLU A 152 5.53 46.26 0.77
N LEU A 153 5.33 45.51 -0.33
CA LEU A 153 6.28 45.41 -1.43
C LEU A 153 6.00 46.47 -2.49
N LYS A 154 6.98 47.35 -2.75
CA LYS A 154 6.92 48.41 -3.78
C LYS A 154 6.87 47.89 -5.22
N ASN A 155 7.09 46.59 -5.44
CA ASN A 155 7.07 45.99 -6.76
C ASN A 155 5.66 46.02 -7.35
N LYS A 156 5.56 46.26 -8.67
CA LYS A 156 4.31 46.14 -9.46
C LYS A 156 4.00 44.69 -9.88
N PHE A 157 4.99 43.82 -9.73
CA PHE A 157 5.00 42.45 -10.19
C PHE A 157 5.53 41.52 -9.11
N LEU A 158 4.91 40.34 -8.96
CA LEU A 158 5.39 39.26 -8.12
C LEU A 158 5.26 37.93 -8.87
N ALA A 159 6.40 37.29 -9.15
CA ALA A 159 6.43 35.88 -9.52
C ALA A 159 6.86 35.04 -8.31
N VAL A 160 6.09 33.99 -8.04
CA VAL A 160 6.45 32.94 -7.09
C VAL A 160 6.44 31.63 -7.85
N GLU A 161 7.62 31.05 -8.02
CA GLU A 161 7.79 29.77 -8.70
C GLU A 161 8.17 28.70 -7.67
N ARG A 162 7.61 27.51 -7.87
CA ARG A 162 8.02 26.30 -7.17
C ARG A 162 8.19 25.20 -8.19
N SER A 163 9.44 24.84 -8.44
CA SER A 163 9.83 23.59 -9.08
C SER A 163 10.39 22.65 -8.01
N LEU A 164 10.15 21.35 -8.20
CA LEU A 164 10.86 20.33 -7.43
C LEU A 164 12.30 20.25 -7.94
N ASN A 165 13.27 20.39 -7.05
CA ASN A 165 14.66 20.19 -7.44
C ASN A 165 14.90 18.69 -7.76
N TRP A 166 15.87 18.38 -8.62
CA TRP A 166 16.23 17.00 -8.97
C TRP A 166 16.54 16.13 -7.74
N ILE A 167 17.13 16.71 -6.68
CA ILE A 167 17.36 16.02 -5.39
C ILE A 167 16.03 15.69 -4.69
N GLU A 168 15.08 16.62 -4.69
CA GLU A 168 13.75 16.40 -4.11
C GLU A 168 13.00 15.32 -4.91
N LEU A 169 13.12 15.33 -6.24
CA LEU A 169 12.60 14.29 -7.14
C LEU A 169 13.26 12.94 -6.87
N LEU A 170 14.58 12.88 -6.65
CA LEU A 170 15.28 11.64 -6.34
C LEU A 170 14.89 11.07 -4.98
N ILE A 171 14.78 11.91 -3.95
CA ILE A 171 14.36 11.46 -2.62
C ILE A 171 12.91 10.96 -2.70
N LEU A 172 12.03 11.69 -3.38
CA LEU A 172 10.65 11.26 -3.60
C LEU A 172 10.59 9.93 -4.36
N GLY A 173 11.36 9.81 -5.45
CA GLY A 173 11.51 8.59 -6.23
C GLY A 173 12.03 7.42 -5.39
N PHE A 174 13.03 7.68 -4.53
CA PHE A 174 13.56 6.68 -3.62
C PHE A 174 12.50 6.18 -2.63
N PHE A 175 11.76 7.06 -1.97
CA PHE A 175 10.72 6.62 -1.02
C PHE A 175 9.54 5.92 -1.71
N THR A 176 9.16 6.37 -2.91
CA THR A 176 8.01 5.82 -3.66
C THR A 176 8.33 4.55 -4.46
N LEU A 177 9.59 4.31 -4.82
CA LEU A 177 10.02 3.08 -5.52
C LEU A 177 10.67 2.08 -4.57
N PHE A 178 11.59 2.54 -3.72
CA PHE A 178 12.49 1.66 -2.99
C PHE A 178 11.78 0.94 -1.83
N ILE A 179 10.84 1.61 -1.14
CA ILE A 179 10.07 0.97 -0.06
C ILE A 179 9.16 -0.15 -0.60
N PRO A 180 8.34 0.09 -1.65
CA PRO A 180 7.61 -1.00 -2.30
C PRO A 180 8.50 -2.11 -2.82
N LEU A 181 9.65 -1.77 -3.42
CA LEU A 181 10.60 -2.75 -3.93
C LEU A 181 11.18 -3.64 -2.81
N LEU A 182 11.53 -3.05 -1.66
CA LEU A 182 12.00 -3.80 -0.50
C LEU A 182 10.92 -4.72 0.08
N LEU A 183 9.66 -4.27 0.12
CA LEU A 183 8.53 -5.09 0.53
C LEU A 183 8.32 -6.26 -0.44
N ILE A 184 8.31 -5.99 -1.75
CA ILE A 184 8.22 -7.01 -2.79
C ILE A 184 9.35 -8.02 -2.65
N PHE A 185 10.60 -7.56 -2.45
CA PHE A 185 11.75 -8.45 -2.28
C PHE A 185 11.64 -9.32 -1.03
N SER A 186 11.17 -8.76 0.10
CA SER A 186 10.94 -9.49 1.34
C SER A 186 9.88 -10.58 1.16
N ILE A 187 8.78 -10.27 0.45
CA ILE A 187 7.71 -11.23 0.17
C ILE A 187 8.19 -12.32 -0.78
N ILE A 188 8.88 -11.96 -1.87
CA ILE A 188 9.48 -12.93 -2.80
C ILE A 188 10.41 -13.87 -2.05
N LYS A 189 11.27 -13.34 -1.17
CA LYS A 189 12.14 -14.16 -0.32
C LYS A 189 11.33 -15.12 0.56
N GLY A 190 10.24 -14.65 1.17
CA GLY A 190 9.29 -15.48 1.92
C GLY A 190 8.76 -16.65 1.08
N VAL A 191 8.21 -16.35 -0.10
CA VAL A 191 7.67 -17.36 -1.04
C VAL A 191 8.72 -18.36 -1.49
N VAL A 192 9.91 -17.87 -1.83
CA VAL A 192 11.06 -18.69 -2.25
C VAL A 192 11.53 -19.64 -1.14
N THR A 193 11.41 -19.22 0.12
CA THR A 193 11.81 -20.05 1.27
C THR A 193 10.74 -21.01 1.78
N MET A 194 9.47 -20.78 1.43
CA MET A 194 8.36 -21.65 1.80
C MET A 194 8.40 -22.99 1.03
N PRO A 195 7.94 -24.09 1.65
CA PRO A 195 7.84 -25.38 0.97
C PRO A 195 6.74 -25.33 -0.10
N MET A 196 7.06 -25.66 -1.36
CA MET A 196 6.09 -25.71 -2.46
C MET A 196 5.04 -26.80 -2.29
N LYS A 197 5.48 -27.94 -1.74
CA LYS A 197 4.64 -29.07 -1.42
C LYS A 197 5.28 -29.88 -0.32
N THR A 198 4.45 -30.47 0.53
CA THR A 198 4.87 -31.44 1.54
C THR A 198 4.18 -32.76 1.25
N ILE A 199 4.96 -33.81 1.07
CA ILE A 199 4.45 -35.17 0.88
C ILE A 199 4.52 -35.89 2.22
N TYR A 200 3.43 -36.53 2.59
CA TYR A 200 3.30 -37.37 3.77
C TYR A 200 3.08 -38.80 3.30
N GLU A 201 3.87 -39.73 3.80
CA GLU A 201 3.81 -41.15 3.48
C GLU A 201 3.82 -41.95 4.77
N PHE A 202 2.65 -42.50 5.11
CA PHE A 202 2.43 -43.35 6.27
C PHE A 202 2.53 -44.81 5.84
N ASP A 203 3.40 -45.55 6.50
CA ASP A 203 3.53 -47.00 6.41
C ASP A 203 2.98 -47.62 7.70
N GLY A 204 1.80 -48.25 7.61
CA GLY A 204 1.13 -48.87 8.74
C GLY A 204 1.81 -50.15 9.22
N ILE A 205 2.55 -50.85 8.34
CA ILE A 205 3.24 -52.10 8.69
C ILE A 205 4.47 -51.79 9.54
N ASN A 206 5.27 -50.83 9.07
CA ASN A 206 6.48 -50.41 9.76
C ASN A 206 6.21 -49.37 10.86
N LYS A 207 4.98 -48.85 10.95
CA LYS A 207 4.56 -47.79 11.88
C LYS A 207 5.41 -46.53 11.76
N THR A 208 5.77 -46.15 10.53
CA THR A 208 6.60 -44.97 10.23
C THR A 208 5.88 -43.97 9.34
N LEU A 209 6.23 -42.70 9.52
CA LEU A 209 5.75 -41.55 8.75
C LEU A 209 6.96 -40.84 8.13
N LEU A 210 7.01 -40.83 6.80
CA LEU A 210 7.98 -40.04 6.05
C LEU A 210 7.36 -38.72 5.61
N VAL A 211 7.99 -37.60 6.01
CA VAL A 211 7.62 -36.23 5.64
C VAL A 211 8.68 -35.67 4.70
N SER A 212 8.29 -35.40 3.46
CA SER A 212 9.17 -34.84 2.42
C SER A 212 8.70 -33.45 1.99
N GLN A 213 9.45 -32.42 2.35
CA GLN A 213 9.19 -31.04 1.96
C GLN A 213 10.04 -30.65 0.76
N SER A 214 9.37 -30.27 -0.33
CA SER A 214 10.03 -29.77 -1.53
C SER A 214 10.14 -28.25 -1.50
N LYS A 215 11.34 -27.71 -1.76
CA LYS A 215 11.64 -26.27 -1.80
C LYS A 215 12.20 -25.91 -3.17
N ILE A 216 12.00 -24.67 -3.61
CA ILE A 216 12.43 -24.21 -4.94
C ILE A 216 13.95 -24.07 -5.02
N PHE A 217 14.54 -23.39 -4.03
CA PHE A 217 15.95 -22.97 -4.03
C PHE A 217 16.76 -23.55 -2.85
N LYS A 218 16.18 -24.48 -2.10
CA LYS A 218 16.84 -25.16 -0.97
C LYS A 218 16.72 -26.68 -1.16
N PRO A 219 17.64 -27.47 -0.60
CA PRO A 219 17.52 -28.92 -0.62
C PRO A 219 16.18 -29.34 0.00
N ASN A 220 15.61 -30.40 -0.56
CA ASN A 220 14.41 -31.02 0.00
C ASN A 220 14.72 -31.52 1.42
N ILE A 221 13.77 -31.32 2.32
CA ILE A 221 13.89 -31.83 3.69
C ILE A 221 13.09 -33.13 3.75
N ILE A 222 13.76 -34.22 4.12
CA ILE A 222 13.13 -35.51 4.35
C ILE A 222 13.35 -35.84 5.83
N LYS A 223 12.26 -36.14 6.53
CA LYS A 223 12.30 -36.60 7.92
C LYS A 223 11.43 -37.84 8.06
N GLU A 224 11.88 -38.78 8.86
CA GLU A 224 11.15 -39.99 9.22
C GLU A 224 10.81 -39.94 10.70
N TYR A 225 9.56 -40.27 11.02
CA TYR A 225 9.01 -40.26 12.36
C TYR A 225 8.37 -41.62 12.66
N GLY A 226 8.47 -42.08 13.90
CA GLY A 226 7.69 -43.21 14.38
C GLY A 226 6.25 -42.80 14.74
N PHE A 227 5.29 -43.72 14.64
CA PHE A 227 3.90 -43.43 15.03
C PHE A 227 3.75 -43.18 16.54
N ASP A 228 4.64 -43.74 17.35
CA ASP A 228 4.77 -43.48 18.78
C ASP A 228 5.08 -42.01 19.09
N GLN A 229 5.75 -41.32 18.16
CA GLN A 229 6.06 -39.89 18.26
C GLN A 229 4.89 -38.99 17.91
N ILE A 230 3.83 -39.51 17.27
CA ILE A 230 2.62 -38.75 16.93
C ILE A 230 1.74 -38.71 18.19
N ASN A 231 1.68 -37.58 18.88
CA ASN A 231 0.85 -37.43 20.06
C ASN A 231 -0.64 -37.46 19.68
N GLN A 232 -1.05 -36.54 18.80
CA GLN A 232 -2.43 -36.42 18.33
C GLN A 232 -2.54 -35.77 16.94
N ILE A 233 -3.67 -36.00 16.28
CA ILE A 233 -4.12 -35.24 15.12
C ILE A 233 -5.28 -34.33 15.55
N ARG A 234 -5.18 -33.04 15.24
CA ARG A 234 -6.19 -32.02 15.59
C ARG A 234 -6.73 -31.34 14.36
N LEU A 235 -8.02 -31.03 14.40
CA LEU A 235 -8.68 -30.14 13.46
C LEU A 235 -8.91 -28.82 14.17
N GLU A 236 -8.20 -27.76 13.76
CA GLU A 236 -8.43 -26.42 14.27
C GLU A 236 -9.30 -25.66 13.27
N THR A 237 -10.51 -25.28 13.69
CA THR A 237 -11.42 -24.41 12.95
C THR A 237 -11.48 -23.05 13.64
N ASP A 238 -11.43 -21.98 12.85
CA ASP A 238 -11.67 -20.65 13.38
C ASP A 238 -13.18 -20.44 13.53
N ASP A 239 -13.70 -20.63 14.73
CA ASP A 239 -15.14 -20.51 15.04
C ASP A 239 -15.63 -19.04 15.06
N SER A 240 -14.79 -18.07 14.66
CA SER A 240 -15.22 -16.70 14.46
C SER A 240 -16.17 -16.62 13.26
N LYS A 241 -17.43 -16.30 13.57
CA LYS A 241 -18.70 -16.37 12.81
C LYS A 241 -18.75 -16.16 11.28
N ASN A 242 -17.67 -15.86 10.55
CA ASN A 242 -17.67 -15.67 9.10
C ASN A 242 -16.41 -16.18 8.36
N ILE A 243 -15.54 -16.97 9.00
CA ILE A 243 -14.31 -17.49 8.36
C ILE A 243 -14.42 -19.01 8.20
N ILE A 244 -14.37 -19.51 6.96
CA ILE A 244 -14.55 -20.93 6.59
C ILE A 244 -13.18 -21.65 6.54
N ASN A 245 -12.22 -21.21 7.34
CA ASN A 245 -10.83 -21.63 7.21
C ASN A 245 -10.43 -22.49 8.41
N GLY A 246 -9.62 -23.51 8.17
CA GLY A 246 -9.09 -24.35 9.25
C GLY A 246 -7.82 -25.11 8.86
N TYR A 247 -7.22 -25.72 9.86
CA TYR A 247 -5.95 -26.45 9.77
C TYR A 247 -6.10 -27.87 10.29
N ILE A 248 -5.51 -28.83 9.57
CA ILE A 248 -5.25 -30.16 10.12
C ILE A 248 -3.83 -30.17 10.64
N ILE A 249 -3.63 -30.53 11.91
CA ILE A 249 -2.33 -30.48 12.60
C ILE A 249 -1.94 -31.88 13.07
N LEU A 250 -0.71 -32.30 12.74
CA LEU A 250 -0.03 -33.45 13.35
C LEU A 250 0.86 -32.93 14.48
N GLN A 251 0.56 -33.32 15.71
CA GLN A 251 1.39 -32.98 16.86
C GLN A 251 2.39 -34.10 17.14
N PHE A 252 3.68 -33.76 17.19
CA PHE A 252 4.75 -34.70 17.55
C PHE A 252 5.22 -34.45 18.98
N ASN A 253 6.00 -35.40 19.53
CA ASN A 253 6.71 -35.25 20.80
C ASN A 253 8.19 -35.65 20.57
N PRO A 254 9.20 -34.85 20.95
CA PRO A 254 9.17 -33.54 21.62
C PRO A 254 9.04 -32.32 20.67
N ASP A 255 8.88 -32.52 19.36
CA ASP A 255 8.87 -31.46 18.35
C ASP A 255 7.51 -30.75 18.16
N TYR A 256 7.54 -29.52 17.60
CA TYR A 256 6.40 -28.64 17.34
C TYR A 256 5.27 -29.25 16.48
N ASP A 257 4.07 -28.65 16.58
CA ASP A 257 2.91 -28.89 15.72
C ASP A 257 3.24 -28.70 14.22
N TYR A 258 2.98 -29.73 13.40
CA TYR A 258 3.12 -29.65 11.95
C TYR A 258 1.75 -29.45 11.29
N PRO A 259 1.47 -28.27 10.71
CA PRO A 259 0.27 -28.08 9.92
C PRO A 259 0.37 -28.92 8.64
N ILE A 260 -0.49 -29.93 8.57
CA ILE A 260 -0.56 -30.89 7.47
C ILE A 260 -1.26 -30.26 6.27
N GLY A 261 -2.25 -29.41 6.50
CA GLY A 261 -2.94 -28.73 5.43
C GLY A 261 -3.93 -27.70 5.92
N GLU A 262 -3.99 -26.61 5.18
CA GLU A 262 -5.01 -25.58 5.30
C GLU A 262 -6.15 -25.85 4.30
N PHE A 263 -7.38 -25.64 4.76
CA PHE A 263 -8.60 -25.76 3.96
C PHE A 263 -9.51 -24.53 4.15
N ILE A 264 -10.24 -24.18 3.09
CA ILE A 264 -11.18 -23.05 3.03
C ILE A 264 -12.65 -23.56 3.00
N ASN A 265 -12.83 -24.88 3.05
CA ASN A 265 -14.13 -25.54 3.13
C ASN A 265 -14.07 -26.56 4.28
N VAL A 266 -14.92 -26.36 5.29
CA VAL A 266 -14.94 -27.15 6.51
C VAL A 266 -15.32 -28.62 6.24
N GLU A 267 -16.31 -28.87 5.38
CA GLU A 267 -16.70 -30.24 5.01
C GLU A 267 -15.55 -30.98 4.33
N TYR A 268 -14.87 -30.30 3.40
CA TYR A 268 -13.67 -30.85 2.77
C TYR A 268 -12.57 -31.12 3.81
N GLY A 269 -12.32 -30.18 4.73
CA GLY A 269 -11.35 -30.35 5.80
C GLY A 269 -11.64 -31.54 6.71
N GLN A 270 -12.90 -31.67 7.16
CA GLN A 270 -13.38 -32.77 7.99
C GLN A 270 -13.23 -34.12 7.30
N GLN A 271 -13.60 -34.23 6.02
CA GLN A 271 -13.42 -35.48 5.25
C GLN A 271 -11.94 -35.90 5.18
N LYS A 272 -11.03 -34.95 4.93
CA LYS A 272 -9.59 -35.25 4.88
C LYS A 272 -9.06 -35.63 6.26
N PHE A 273 -9.50 -34.94 7.31
CA PHE A 273 -9.15 -35.23 8.69
C PHE A 273 -9.56 -36.65 9.09
N GLN A 274 -10.80 -37.05 8.83
CA GLN A 274 -11.33 -38.39 9.16
C GLN A 274 -10.49 -39.49 8.52
N ILE A 275 -10.18 -39.39 7.22
CA ILE A 275 -9.37 -40.40 6.52
C ILE A 275 -7.98 -40.56 7.17
N ILE A 276 -7.33 -39.45 7.51
CA ILE A 276 -5.98 -39.50 8.11
C ILE A 276 -6.06 -40.03 9.55
N GLN A 277 -7.05 -39.58 10.32
CA GLN A 277 -7.25 -40.00 11.71
C GLN A 277 -7.53 -41.51 11.80
N GLU A 278 -8.46 -42.02 11.00
CA GLU A 278 -8.81 -43.44 10.95
C GLU A 278 -7.60 -44.33 10.62
N PHE A 279 -6.76 -43.88 9.68
CA PHE A 279 -5.54 -44.62 9.33
C PHE A 279 -4.57 -44.67 10.51
N ILE A 280 -4.29 -43.55 11.17
CA ILE A 280 -3.37 -43.50 12.31
C ILE A 280 -3.91 -44.33 13.47
N THR A 281 -5.19 -44.18 13.82
CA THR A 281 -5.82 -44.91 14.92
C THR A 281 -5.78 -46.43 14.72
N ARG A 282 -5.82 -46.91 13.47
CA ARG A 282 -5.73 -48.34 13.16
C ARG A 282 -4.36 -48.96 13.50
N TYR A 283 -3.29 -48.19 13.38
CA TYR A 283 -1.91 -48.70 13.44
C TYR A 283 -1.10 -48.22 14.66
N LYS A 284 -1.62 -47.22 15.37
CA LYS A 284 -1.08 -46.78 16.66
C LYS A 284 -1.40 -47.83 17.73
#